data_AF-A0A7W1BNV5-F1
#
_entry.id   AF-A0A7W1BNV5-F1
#
_cell.length_a   1.000
_cell.length_b   1.000
_cell.length_c   1.000
_cell.angle_alpha   90.00
_cell.angle_beta   90.00
_cell.angle_gamma   90.00
#
_symmetry.space_group_name_H-M   'P 1'
#
loop_
_entity.id
_entity.type
_entity.pdbx_description
1 polymer ?
#
loop_
_entity_poly.entity_id
_entity_poly.type
_entity_poly.pdbx_seq_one_letter_code
_entity_poly.pdbx_strand_id
1 'polypeptide(L)'
;MTPGGARLVAVLGYSSGHASGQLHPICAARLARAVEEVRPDDAVLFSGWRRGREPASEAELMARGSTGRAGRILVDTAARTTHGNVVGTAAAARALSAREVVLVTSGWHAPRAALLLRAASRQPVVLAATDGAEAARSHRLVHRRA
;
A
#
# COMPACT_ATOMS: atom_id res chain seq x y z
N MET A 1 15.66 2.42 -27.06
CA MET A 1 16.67 2.21 -26.01
C MET A 1 16.29 3.11 -24.85
N THR A 2 15.71 2.58 -23.77
CA THR A 2 15.32 3.40 -22.61
C THR A 2 16.14 2.95 -21.41
N PRO A 3 17.12 3.75 -20.96
CA PRO A 3 17.93 3.43 -19.81
C PRO A 3 17.14 3.79 -18.53
N GLY A 4 16.77 2.79 -17.74
CA GLY A 4 16.17 2.98 -16.41
C GLY A 4 14.99 2.04 -16.17
N GLY A 5 15.13 1.12 -15.20
CA GLY A 5 14.09 0.13 -14.88
C GLY A 5 12.75 0.73 -14.44
N ALA A 6 11.70 -0.08 -14.39
CA ALA A 6 10.34 0.38 -14.10
C ALA A 6 10.23 1.12 -12.75
N ARG A 7 9.31 2.07 -12.63
CA ARG A 7 8.91 2.63 -11.32
C ARG A 7 7.84 1.73 -10.71
N LEU A 8 7.98 1.44 -9.42
CA LEU A 8 7.02 0.62 -8.68
C LEU A 8 6.19 1.50 -7.74
N VAL A 9 4.88 1.56 -7.93
CA VAL A 9 3.94 2.16 -6.98
C VAL A 9 3.40 1.06 -6.06
N ALA A 10 3.79 1.09 -4.79
CA ALA A 10 3.42 0.07 -3.80
C ALA A 10 2.34 0.61 -2.85
N VAL A 11 1.14 0.02 -2.92
CA VAL A 11 -0.03 0.41 -2.12
C VAL A 11 -0.20 -0.60 -0.98
N LEU A 12 0.04 -0.14 0.25
CA LEU A 12 -0.06 -1.00 1.42
C LEU A 12 -1.51 -1.07 1.89
N GLY A 13 -2.01 -2.28 2.09
CA GLY A 13 -3.29 -2.59 2.68
C GLY A 13 -3.30 -2.42 4.19
N TYR A 14 -4.50 -2.50 4.75
CA TYR A 14 -4.77 -2.43 6.17
C TYR A 14 -5.93 -3.36 6.50
N SER A 15 -5.83 -4.13 7.59
CA SER A 15 -6.92 -4.98 8.05
C SER A 15 -7.28 -4.66 9.50
N SER A 16 -8.50 -4.16 9.71
CA SER A 16 -9.14 -4.01 11.03
C SER A 16 -10.03 -5.21 11.40
N GLY A 17 -10.04 -6.27 10.57
CA GLY A 17 -10.90 -7.44 10.77
C GLY A 17 -12.40 -7.22 10.50
N HIS A 18 -12.78 -6.10 9.87
CA HIS A 18 -14.17 -5.88 9.46
C HIS A 18 -14.56 -6.84 8.33
N ALA A 19 -15.72 -7.48 8.45
CA ALA A 19 -16.17 -8.61 7.63
C ALA A 19 -17.18 -8.22 6.53
N SER A 20 -17.18 -6.98 6.05
CA SER A 20 -18.21 -6.51 5.11
C SER A 20 -18.00 -6.90 3.64
N GLY A 21 -17.02 -7.76 3.29
CA GLY A 21 -16.68 -8.05 1.88
C GLY A 21 -16.13 -6.86 1.06
N GLN A 22 -16.22 -5.64 1.59
CA GLN A 22 -15.88 -4.39 0.92
C GLN A 22 -14.46 -3.92 1.25
N LEU A 23 -13.91 -3.09 0.35
CA LEU A 23 -12.61 -2.46 0.55
C LEU A 23 -12.66 -1.54 1.77
N HIS A 24 -11.70 -1.67 2.69
CA HIS A 24 -11.68 -0.81 3.87
C HIS A 24 -11.49 0.67 3.46
N PRO A 25 -12.14 1.65 4.11
CA PRO A 25 -12.03 3.06 3.72
C PRO A 25 -10.59 3.61 3.68
N ILE A 26 -9.72 3.12 4.58
CA ILE A 26 -8.28 3.45 4.54
C ILE A 26 -7.62 2.93 3.26
N CYS A 27 -7.94 1.70 2.84
CA CYS A 27 -7.41 1.13 1.60
C CYS A 27 -8.00 1.84 0.37
N ALA A 28 -9.27 2.25 0.42
CA ALA A 28 -9.89 3.06 -0.63
C ALA A 28 -9.20 4.43 -0.80
N ALA A 29 -8.90 5.13 0.31
CA ALA A 29 -8.15 6.39 0.26
C ALA A 29 -6.73 6.21 -0.31
N ARG A 30 -6.04 5.13 0.10
CA ARG A 30 -4.72 4.79 -0.44
C ARG A 30 -4.79 4.45 -1.93
N LEU A 31 -5.81 3.71 -2.36
CA LEU A 31 -6.03 3.41 -3.77
C LEU A 31 -6.27 4.68 -4.58
N ALA A 32 -7.10 5.61 -4.11
CA ALA A 32 -7.33 6.89 -4.77
C ALA A 32 -6.03 7.69 -4.93
N ARG A 33 -5.23 7.79 -3.85
CA ARG A 33 -3.92 8.44 -3.89
C ARG A 33 -2.95 7.74 -4.85
N ALA A 34 -2.99 6.41 -4.93
CA ALA A 34 -2.18 5.67 -5.88
C ALA A 34 -2.59 5.97 -7.34
N VAL A 35 -3.88 6.12 -7.63
CA VAL A 35 -4.37 6.46 -8.98
C VAL A 35 -3.82 7.80 -9.46
N GLU A 36 -3.62 8.77 -8.56
CA GLU A 36 -2.99 10.06 -8.88
C GLU A 36 -1.49 9.93 -9.19
N GLU A 37 -0.83 8.93 -8.60
CA GLU A 37 0.61 8.70 -8.78
C GLU A 37 0.96 7.88 -10.02
N VAL A 38 0.07 6.96 -10.42
CA VAL A 38 0.34 5.93 -11.42
C VAL A 38 0.41 6.50 -12.83
N ARG A 39 1.46 6.11 -13.54
CA ARG A 39 1.70 6.37 -14.96
C ARG A 39 1.51 5.10 -15.82
N PRO A 40 1.25 5.23 -17.13
CA PRO A 40 1.13 4.11 -18.07
C PRO A 40 2.24 3.06 -18.04
N ASP A 41 3.46 3.47 -17.74
CA ASP A 41 4.66 2.63 -17.70
C ASP A 41 4.98 2.07 -16.29
N ASP A 42 4.23 2.47 -15.27
CA ASP A 42 4.44 2.02 -13.91
C ASP A 42 3.95 0.59 -13.69
N ALA A 43 4.66 -0.11 -12.80
CA ALA A 43 4.11 -1.29 -12.13
C ALA A 43 3.43 -0.87 -10.83
N VAL A 44 2.29 -1.48 -10.52
CA VAL A 44 1.58 -1.26 -9.25
C VAL A 44 1.55 -2.56 -8.46
N LEU A 45 1.95 -2.50 -7.19
CA LEU A 45 1.79 -3.59 -6.24
C LEU A 45 0.72 -3.23 -5.22
N PHE A 46 -0.34 -4.03 -5.17
CA PHE A 46 -1.28 -4.04 -4.06
C PHE A 46 -0.85 -5.12 -3.06
N SER A 47 -0.44 -4.74 -1.85
CA SER A 47 0.01 -5.69 -0.83
C SER A 47 -0.86 -5.56 0.40
N GLY A 48 -1.45 -6.66 0.87
CA GLY A 48 -2.30 -6.62 2.04
C GLY A 48 -3.19 -7.85 2.19
N TRP A 49 -3.19 -8.37 3.40
CA TRP A 49 -4.03 -9.48 3.82
C TRP A 49 -5.30 -9.00 4.54
N ARG A 50 -6.27 -9.90 4.70
CA ARG A 50 -7.49 -9.68 5.50
C ARG A 50 -7.73 -10.86 6.45
N ARG A 51 -8.14 -10.56 7.69
CA ARG A 51 -8.67 -11.57 8.65
C ARG A 51 -10.11 -11.95 8.30
N GLY A 52 -10.43 -13.25 8.22
CA GLY A 52 -11.81 -13.74 8.13
C GLY A 52 -12.00 -14.87 7.12
N ARG A 53 -13.27 -15.30 6.93
CA ARG A 53 -13.70 -16.31 5.93
C ARG A 53 -14.04 -15.70 4.56
N GLU A 54 -13.95 -14.37 4.43
CA GLU A 54 -14.20 -13.69 3.17
C GLU A 54 -13.18 -14.13 2.11
N PRO A 55 -13.61 -14.35 0.86
CA PRO A 55 -12.75 -14.94 -0.17
C PRO A 55 -11.69 -13.97 -0.69
N ALA A 56 -11.88 -12.65 -0.56
CA ALA A 56 -10.98 -11.64 -1.10
C ALA A 56 -10.21 -10.88 0.00
N SER A 57 -8.89 -10.81 -0.17
CA SER A 57 -7.95 -9.97 0.57
C SER A 57 -8.08 -8.49 0.20
N GLU A 58 -7.57 -7.60 1.05
CA GLU A 58 -7.51 -6.15 0.76
C GLU A 58 -6.71 -5.87 -0.52
N ALA A 59 -5.64 -6.63 -0.77
CA ALA A 59 -4.86 -6.50 -2.00
C ALA A 59 -5.71 -6.79 -3.25
N GLU A 60 -6.51 -7.85 -3.22
CA GLU A 60 -7.40 -8.20 -4.34
C GLU A 60 -8.53 -7.18 -4.52
N LEU A 61 -9.10 -6.67 -3.42
CA LEU A 61 -10.13 -5.64 -3.48
C LEU A 61 -9.57 -4.33 -4.05
N MET A 62 -8.34 -3.93 -3.69
CA MET A 62 -7.67 -2.78 -4.29
C MET A 62 -7.40 -2.99 -5.78
N ALA A 63 -6.93 -4.18 -6.17
CA ALA A 63 -6.68 -4.52 -7.56
C ALA A 63 -7.95 -4.45 -8.42
N ARG A 64 -9.08 -4.98 -7.92
CA ARG A 64 -10.38 -4.89 -8.59
C ARG A 64 -10.91 -3.46 -8.71
N GLY A 65 -10.63 -2.61 -7.73
CA GLY A 65 -11.02 -1.20 -7.74
C GLY A 65 -10.10 -0.29 -8.56
N SER A 66 -8.94 -0.79 -9.01
CA SER A 66 -7.99 -0.01 -9.80
C SER A 66 -8.48 0.15 -11.24
N THR A 67 -8.47 1.39 -11.75
CA THR A 67 -8.80 1.70 -13.14
C THR A 67 -7.50 1.70 -13.97
N GLY A 68 -7.49 0.93 -15.06
CA GLY A 68 -6.31 0.38 -15.76
C GLY A 68 -5.31 1.34 -16.40
N ARG A 69 -4.71 2.25 -15.62
CA ARG A 69 -3.61 3.11 -16.07
C ARG A 69 -2.24 2.47 -15.87
N ALA A 70 -2.09 1.41 -15.09
CA ALA A 70 -0.81 0.78 -14.86
C ALA A 70 -0.44 -0.17 -16.00
N GLY A 71 0.83 -0.15 -16.44
CA GLY A 71 1.34 -1.11 -17.43
C GLY A 71 1.43 -2.52 -16.87
N ARG A 72 1.52 -2.66 -15.54
CA ARG A 72 1.51 -3.95 -14.84
C ARG A 72 0.89 -3.85 -13.46
N ILE A 73 0.05 -4.81 -13.11
CA ILE A 73 -0.54 -4.95 -11.76
C ILE A 73 -0.02 -6.23 -11.10
N LEU A 74 0.43 -6.11 -9.85
CA LEU A 74 0.87 -7.19 -8.98
C LEU A 74 0.01 -7.19 -7.71
N VAL A 75 -0.24 -8.38 -7.16
CA VAL A 75 -1.06 -8.58 -5.97
C VAL A 75 -0.31 -9.48 -4.99
N ASP A 76 -0.14 -9.00 -3.76
CA ASP A 76 0.45 -9.74 -2.63
C ASP A 76 -0.59 -9.86 -1.51
N THR A 77 -1.14 -11.07 -1.37
CA THR A 77 -2.19 -11.38 -0.40
C THR A 77 -1.65 -11.96 0.91
N ALA A 78 -0.35 -12.23 0.99
CA ALA A 78 0.25 -12.93 2.13
C ALA A 78 0.59 -11.98 3.28
N ALA A 79 0.76 -10.69 2.99
CA ALA A 79 1.31 -9.74 3.92
C ALA A 79 0.31 -9.32 5.02
N ARG A 80 0.57 -9.78 6.26
CA ARG A 80 -0.30 -9.56 7.44
C ARG A 80 0.11 -8.39 8.32
N THR A 81 1.25 -7.77 8.03
CA THR A 81 1.85 -6.72 8.85
C THR A 81 2.49 -5.67 7.95
N THR A 82 2.73 -4.47 8.48
CA THR A 82 3.48 -3.44 7.74
C THR A 82 4.85 -3.94 7.31
N HIS A 83 5.54 -4.71 8.16
CA HIS A 83 6.81 -5.35 7.81
C HIS A 83 6.66 -6.34 6.65
N GLY A 84 5.65 -7.21 6.69
CA GLY A 84 5.34 -8.13 5.60
C GLY A 84 5.09 -7.40 4.28
N ASN A 85 4.28 -6.32 4.31
CA ASN A 85 4.00 -5.54 3.11
C ASN A 85 5.29 -4.96 2.52
N VAL A 86 6.18 -4.48 3.38
CA VAL A 86 7.47 -3.90 2.98
C VAL A 86 8.42 -4.96 2.40
N VAL A 87 8.50 -6.15 2.99
CA VAL A 87 9.32 -7.25 2.47
C VAL A 87 8.82 -7.68 1.08
N GLY A 88 7.51 -7.86 0.91
CA GLY A 88 6.91 -8.15 -0.39
C GLY A 88 7.19 -7.04 -1.42
N THR A 89 7.09 -5.77 -1.00
CA THR A 89 7.42 -4.61 -1.83
C THR A 89 8.89 -4.62 -2.26
N ALA A 90 9.83 -4.86 -1.35
CA ALA A 90 11.25 -4.92 -1.67
C ALA A 90 11.58 -6.07 -2.63
N ALA A 91 10.95 -7.24 -2.45
CA ALA A 91 11.09 -8.37 -3.35
C ALA A 91 10.56 -8.04 -4.77
N ALA A 92 9.38 -7.42 -4.86
CA ALA A 92 8.80 -6.98 -6.13
C ALA A 92 9.68 -5.93 -6.83
N ALA A 93 10.17 -4.93 -6.09
CA ALA A 93 11.07 -3.91 -6.61
C ALA A 93 12.33 -4.54 -7.21
N ARG A 94 12.89 -5.55 -6.54
CA ARG A 94 14.08 -6.28 -7.02
C ARG A 94 13.78 -7.11 -8.26
N ALA A 95 12.67 -7.85 -8.27
CA ALA A 95 12.26 -8.68 -9.41
C ALA A 95 11.97 -7.85 -10.67
N LEU A 96 11.48 -6.62 -10.50
CA LEU A 96 11.23 -5.68 -11.60
C LEU A 96 12.46 -4.88 -12.02
N SER A 97 13.60 -5.04 -11.33
CA SER A 97 14.74 -4.14 -11.44
C SER A 97 14.32 -2.67 -11.33
N ALA A 98 13.41 -2.38 -10.40
CA ALA A 98 12.77 -1.08 -10.30
C ALA A 98 13.78 0.03 -10.01
N ARG A 99 13.64 1.19 -10.68
CA ARG A 99 14.53 2.34 -10.47
C ARG A 99 14.21 3.11 -9.19
N GLU A 100 12.96 3.07 -8.76
CA GLU A 100 12.45 3.73 -7.55
C GLU A 100 11.18 3.03 -7.07
N VAL A 101 10.85 3.23 -5.80
CA VAL A 101 9.60 2.78 -5.19
C VAL A 101 8.83 3.98 -4.66
N VAL A 102 7.57 4.09 -5.06
CA VAL A 102 6.62 5.08 -4.51
C VAL A 102 5.69 4.37 -3.56
N LEU A 103 5.86 4.66 -2.27
CA LEU A 103 5.18 3.98 -1.20
C LEU A 103 3.90 4.75 -0.81
N VAL A 104 2.76 4.15 -1.12
CA VAL A 104 1.43 4.68 -0.81
C VAL A 104 0.91 4.01 0.46
N THR A 105 0.74 4.81 1.51
CA THR A 105 0.23 4.34 2.81
C THR A 105 -0.42 5.51 3.56
N SER A 106 -0.94 5.28 4.77
CA SER A 106 -1.49 6.37 5.60
C SER A 106 -0.37 7.17 6.28
N GLY A 107 -0.58 8.47 6.52
CA GLY A 107 0.38 9.33 7.21
C GLY A 107 0.94 8.76 8.52
N TRP A 108 0.12 8.10 9.34
CA TRP A 108 0.57 7.45 10.58
C TRP A 108 1.58 6.31 10.35
N HIS A 109 1.43 5.56 9.26
CA HIS A 109 2.30 4.42 8.93
C HIS A 109 3.49 4.82 8.06
N ALA A 110 3.44 5.97 7.39
CA ALA A 110 4.42 6.38 6.39
C ALA A 110 5.85 6.41 6.94
N PRO A 111 6.15 6.99 8.12
CA PRO A 111 7.52 7.00 8.65
C PRO A 111 8.07 5.60 8.89
N ARG A 112 7.27 4.73 9.53
CA ARG A 112 7.65 3.35 9.84
C ARG A 112 7.86 2.54 8.56
N ALA A 113 6.93 2.64 7.62
CA ALA A 113 6.99 1.87 6.37
C ALA A 113 8.18 2.30 5.51
N ALA A 114 8.47 3.61 5.43
CA ALA A 114 9.64 4.13 4.72
C ALA A 114 10.95 3.64 5.32
N LEU A 115 11.09 3.69 6.65
CA LEU A 115 12.28 3.21 7.35
C LEU A 115 12.55 1.74 7.05
N LEU A 116 11.51 0.89 7.19
CA LEU A 116 11.63 -0.54 6.91
C LEU A 116 11.97 -0.80 5.44
N LEU A 117 11.38 -0.05 4.51
CA LEU A 117 11.63 -0.26 3.08
C LEU A 117 13.06 0.14 2.71
N ARG A 118 13.56 1.26 3.23
CA ARG A 118 14.97 1.67 3.05
C ARG A 118 15.95 0.66 3.61
N ALA A 119 15.59 -0.06 4.68
CA ALA A 119 16.43 -1.13 5.21
C ALA A 119 16.39 -2.41 4.34
N ALA A 120 15.26 -2.70 3.69
CA ALA A 120 15.04 -3.91 2.90
C ALA A 120 15.40 -3.77 1.40
N SER A 121 15.54 -2.55 0.90
CA SER A 121 15.69 -2.22 -0.51
C SER A 121 16.76 -1.14 -0.70
N ARG A 122 17.54 -1.26 -1.79
CA ARG A 122 18.52 -0.25 -2.21
C ARG A 122 17.91 0.80 -3.13
N GLN A 123 16.66 0.64 -3.53
CA GLN A 123 15.97 1.57 -4.40
C GLN A 123 15.61 2.85 -3.63
N PRO A 124 15.69 4.02 -4.27
CA PRO A 124 15.10 5.25 -3.74
C PRO A 124 13.62 5.04 -3.37
N VAL A 125 13.21 5.63 -2.24
CA VAL A 125 11.82 5.55 -1.74
C VAL A 125 11.22 6.95 -1.71
N VAL A 126 10.13 7.14 -2.47
CA VAL A 126 9.26 8.32 -2.44
C VAL A 126 8.02 7.99 -1.62
N LEU A 127 7.60 8.89 -0.73
CA LEU A 127 6.39 8.70 0.06
C LEU A 127 5.21 9.45 -0.55
N ALA A 128 4.11 8.75 -0.77
CA ALA A 128 2.82 9.31 -1.17
C ALA A 128 1.79 8.96 -0.09
N ALA A 129 1.88 9.66 1.05
CA ALA A 129 1.00 9.42 2.18
C ALA A 129 -0.40 10.01 1.95
N THR A 130 -1.43 9.35 2.48
CA THR A 130 -2.77 9.94 2.60
C THR A 130 -2.92 10.66 3.94
N ASP A 131 -3.47 11.87 3.92
CA ASP A 131 -3.92 12.56 5.14
C ASP A 131 -5.04 11.73 5.78
N GLY A 132 -4.84 11.34 7.04
CA GLY A 132 -5.60 10.25 7.63
C GLY A 132 -7.01 10.65 8.07
N ALA A 133 -8.02 9.92 7.61
CA ALA A 133 -9.33 9.79 8.28
C ALA A 133 -9.22 9.18 9.71
N GLU A 134 -8.05 8.67 10.10
CA GLU A 134 -7.72 8.22 11.46
C GLU A 134 -7.25 9.34 12.41
N ALA A 135 -6.76 10.48 11.87
CA ALA A 135 -6.43 11.64 12.71
C ALA A 135 -7.71 12.20 13.38
N ALA A 136 -8.83 12.20 12.66
CA ALA A 136 -10.12 12.63 13.15
C ALA A 136 -10.75 11.68 14.21
N ARG A 137 -10.42 10.38 14.18
CA ARG A 137 -10.96 9.40 15.14
C ARG A 137 -10.22 9.38 16.49
N SER A 138 -8.97 9.85 16.51
CA SER A 138 -8.15 9.89 17.73
C SER A 138 -8.53 11.04 18.68
N HIS A 139 -9.27 12.05 18.20
CA HIS A 139 -9.85 13.11 19.06
C HIS A 139 -11.12 12.66 19.82
N ARG A 140 -11.60 11.41 19.64
CA ARG A 140 -12.81 10.89 20.29
C ARG A 140 -12.57 9.74 21.27
N LEU A 141 -11.36 9.62 21.82
CA LEU A 141 -11.11 8.88 23.06
C LEU A 141 -11.11 9.86 24.22
N VAL A 142 -12.31 10.01 24.80
CA VAL A 142 -12.59 10.74 26.03
C VAL A 142 -11.71 10.16 27.14
N HIS A 143 -10.84 10.98 27.72
CA HIS A 143 -10.30 10.73 29.05
C HIS A 143 -11.48 10.59 30.02
N ARG A 144 -11.83 9.36 30.40
CA ARG A 144 -12.47 9.14 31.69
C ARG A 144 -11.36 9.10 32.73
N ARG A 145 -11.28 10.16 33.55
CA ARG A 145 -10.58 10.08 34.83
C ARG A 145 -11.52 9.43 35.85
N ALA A 146 -10.88 8.61 36.69
CA ALA A 146 -11.42 7.99 37.90
C ALA A 146 -11.96 9.03 38.89
#